data_AF-A0A7W0I7F0-F1
#
_entry.id   AF-A0A7W0I7F0-F1
#
_cell.length_a   1.000
_cell.length_b   1.000
_cell.length_c   1.000
_cell.angle_alpha   90.00
_cell.angle_beta   90.00
_cell.angle_gamma   90.00
#
_symmetry.space_group_name_H-M   'P 1'
#
loop_
_entity.id
_entity.type
_entity.pdbx_description
1 polymer ?
#
loop_
_entity_poly.entity_id
_entity_poly.type
_entity_poly.pdbx_seq_one_letter_code
_entity_poly.pdbx_strand_id
1 'polypeptide(L)'
;MTKARTDAVLREVAMTALEGDRVVHLQPVVRHSRVPKPPKRRRPRSRILPHGGRRPQPSAGVRMRAWLTGFLAWLTAPLDFLGDLLLMPFRGLLWLCRSKEKRRREKRLGGGWDSAAGGLGIAVYVWGDRVLAVGERRVSLLYVGEHEAEIAWSAPREQLAGVELAVWDTHNEQQATLRWHFRDGSWCDVMAQGAGWKSLVDALPVR
;
A
#
# COMPACT_ATOMS: atom_id res chain seq x y z
N MET A 1 26.28 -9.93 -4.20
CA MET A 1 26.12 -8.48 -4.03
C MET A 1 25.18 -8.23 -2.85
N THR A 2 25.63 -7.48 -1.84
CA THR A 2 24.95 -7.32 -0.55
C THR A 2 23.82 -6.28 -0.63
N LYS A 3 22.66 -6.61 -0.04
CA LYS A 3 21.44 -5.78 0.07
C LYS A 3 21.71 -4.32 0.50
N ALA A 4 22.73 -4.12 1.34
CA ALA A 4 23.16 -2.80 1.82
C ALA A 4 23.73 -1.89 0.71
N ARG A 5 24.38 -2.45 -0.31
CA ARG A 5 24.92 -1.67 -1.45
C ARG A 5 23.79 -1.19 -2.36
N THR A 6 22.72 -1.97 -2.48
CA THR A 6 21.50 -1.61 -3.21
C THR A 6 20.79 -0.46 -2.50
N ASP A 7 20.62 -0.54 -1.17
CA ASP A 7 19.93 0.51 -0.39
C ASP A 7 20.63 1.88 -0.46
N ALA A 8 21.97 1.91 -0.50
CA ALA A 8 22.72 3.16 -0.62
C ALA A 8 22.53 3.82 -2.00
N VAL A 9 22.60 3.03 -3.07
CA VAL A 9 22.38 3.50 -4.45
C VAL A 9 20.92 3.96 -4.63
N LEU A 10 19.96 3.22 -4.09
CA LEU A 10 18.53 3.59 -4.13
C LEU A 10 18.29 4.94 -3.43
N ARG A 11 18.99 5.21 -2.31
CA ARG A 11 18.89 6.50 -1.60
C ARG A 11 19.49 7.64 -2.39
N GLU A 12 20.65 7.43 -3.01
CA GLU A 12 21.32 8.43 -3.83
C GLU A 12 20.44 8.82 -5.03
N VAL A 13 19.95 7.83 -5.77
CA VAL A 13 19.06 8.03 -6.92
C VAL A 13 17.74 8.71 -6.50
N ALA A 14 17.19 8.34 -5.34
CA ALA A 14 15.99 8.97 -4.78
C ALA A 14 16.21 10.44 -4.39
N MET A 15 17.38 10.78 -3.83
CA MET A 15 17.72 12.16 -3.47
C MET A 15 17.91 13.03 -4.72
N THR A 16 18.55 12.50 -5.77
CA THR A 16 18.72 13.20 -7.05
C THR A 16 17.37 13.53 -7.69
N ALA A 17 16.39 12.62 -7.63
CA ALA A 17 15.07 12.85 -8.24
C ALA A 17 14.23 13.96 -7.57
N LEU A 18 14.59 14.40 -6.35
CA LEU A 18 13.80 15.36 -5.57
C LEU A 18 14.29 16.81 -5.69
N GLU A 19 15.15 17.09 -6.67
CA GLU A 19 15.78 18.39 -6.99
C GLU A 19 15.11 19.60 -6.29
N GLY A 20 15.75 20.09 -5.22
CA GLY A 20 15.32 21.30 -4.51
C GLY A 20 14.45 21.12 -3.27
N ASP A 21 14.11 19.89 -2.86
CA ASP A 21 13.54 19.61 -1.52
C ASP A 21 14.50 18.82 -0.64
N ARG A 22 14.70 19.26 0.59
CA ARG A 22 15.58 18.58 1.54
C ARG A 22 14.86 17.38 2.12
N VAL A 23 15.32 16.19 1.76
CA VAL A 23 14.73 14.94 2.21
C VAL A 23 15.04 14.71 3.67
N VAL A 24 14.00 14.63 4.50
CA VAL A 24 14.10 14.37 5.94
C VAL A 24 14.03 12.88 6.21
N HIS A 25 13.20 12.16 5.45
CA HIS A 25 12.97 10.73 5.68
C HIS A 25 12.71 9.98 4.37
N LEU A 26 13.32 8.80 4.23
CA LEU A 26 13.12 7.88 3.11
C LEU A 26 12.65 6.54 3.67
N GLN A 27 11.48 6.11 3.22
CA GLN A 27 10.82 4.91 3.71
C GLN A 27 10.43 4.01 2.55
N PRO A 28 11.02 2.82 2.40
CA PRO A 28 10.54 1.82 1.47
C PRO A 28 9.08 1.48 1.78
N VAL A 29 8.25 1.42 0.74
CA VAL A 29 6.82 1.16 0.87
C VAL A 29 6.32 0.12 -0.12
N VAL A 30 5.29 -0.61 0.29
CA VAL A 30 4.61 -1.58 -0.55
C VAL A 30 3.11 -1.37 -0.47
N ARG A 31 2.45 -1.84 -1.53
CA ARG A 31 1.01 -1.95 -1.54
C ARG A 31 0.53 -2.88 -0.44
N HIS A 32 -0.34 -2.36 0.40
CA HIS A 32 -1.13 -3.18 1.30
C HIS A 32 -2.17 -4.00 0.50
N SER A 33 -2.22 -5.31 0.74
CA SER A 33 -2.99 -6.28 -0.05
C SER A 33 -4.50 -5.97 -0.15
N ARG A 34 -5.05 -5.33 0.87
CA ARG A 34 -6.48 -4.96 0.98
C ARG A 34 -6.83 -3.57 0.45
N VAL A 35 -5.88 -2.80 -0.09
CA VAL A 35 -6.20 -1.53 -0.77
C VAL A 35 -6.97 -1.83 -2.05
N PRO A 36 -8.12 -1.16 -2.30
CA PRO A 36 -8.94 -1.41 -3.48
C PRO A 36 -8.12 -1.21 -4.76
N LYS A 37 -8.47 -1.94 -5.81
CA LYS A 37 -7.77 -1.80 -7.10
C LYS A 37 -8.19 -0.47 -7.74
N PRO A 38 -7.23 0.37 -8.20
CA PRO A 38 -7.56 1.60 -8.88
C PRO A 38 -8.24 1.33 -10.24
N PRO A 39 -9.09 2.26 -10.71
CA PRO A 39 -9.72 2.18 -12.04
C PRO A 39 -8.67 1.96 -13.12
N LYS A 40 -8.96 1.09 -14.12
CA LYS A 40 -7.99 0.75 -15.18
C LYS A 40 -7.37 1.98 -15.86
N ARG A 41 -8.19 3.02 -16.12
CA ARG A 41 -7.77 4.27 -16.78
C ARG A 41 -6.79 5.11 -15.96
N ARG A 42 -6.74 4.89 -14.64
CA ARG A 42 -5.91 5.64 -13.69
C ARG A 42 -4.73 4.85 -13.16
N ARG A 43 -4.48 3.66 -13.70
CA ARG A 43 -3.31 2.87 -13.28
C ARG A 43 -2.05 3.62 -13.67
N PRO A 44 -1.05 3.71 -12.78
CA PRO A 44 0.15 4.46 -13.10
C PRO A 44 0.86 3.80 -14.28
N ARG A 45 1.49 4.64 -15.09
CA ARG A 45 2.37 4.20 -16.16
C ARG A 45 3.79 4.64 -15.81
N SER A 46 4.58 3.74 -15.21
CA SER A 46 6.00 3.97 -14.94
C SER A 46 6.87 3.70 -16.16
N ARG A 47 7.82 4.58 -16.46
CA ARG A 47 8.83 4.31 -17.50
C ARG A 47 9.93 3.40 -17.00
N ILE A 48 10.21 3.48 -15.70
CA ILE A 48 11.36 2.83 -15.06
C ILE A 48 11.00 1.45 -14.50
N LEU A 49 9.81 1.30 -13.90
CA LEU A 49 9.36 0.02 -13.38
C LEU A 49 8.65 -0.80 -14.47
N PRO A 50 8.84 -2.13 -14.49
CA PRO A 50 8.21 -2.99 -15.49
C PRO A 50 6.69 -2.88 -15.42
N HIS A 51 6.09 -2.39 -16.52
CA HIS A 51 4.65 -2.32 -16.68
C HIS A 51 4.03 -3.71 -16.62
N GLY A 52 3.35 -4.02 -15.52
CA GLY A 52 2.53 -5.24 -15.45
C GLY A 52 3.32 -6.54 -15.66
N GLY A 53 4.56 -6.61 -15.16
CA GLY A 53 5.31 -7.86 -15.10
C GLY A 53 4.47 -8.97 -14.46
N ARG A 54 4.48 -10.16 -15.08
CA ARG A 54 3.78 -11.35 -14.58
C ARG A 54 3.97 -11.45 -13.07
N ARG A 55 2.86 -11.49 -12.33
CA ARG A 55 2.84 -11.90 -10.92
C ARG A 55 3.84 -13.05 -10.79
N PRO A 56 4.83 -12.98 -9.89
CA PRO A 56 5.85 -14.03 -9.78
C PRO A 56 5.13 -15.36 -9.77
N GLN A 57 5.51 -16.25 -10.70
CA GLN A 57 4.87 -17.56 -10.77
C GLN A 57 4.98 -18.16 -9.37
N PRO A 58 3.85 -18.56 -8.75
CA PRO A 58 3.91 -19.18 -7.44
C PRO A 58 4.91 -20.33 -7.52
N SER A 59 5.82 -20.41 -6.54
CA SER A 59 6.77 -21.52 -6.46
C SER A 59 6.01 -22.85 -6.54
N ALA A 60 6.64 -23.91 -7.04
CA ALA A 60 5.97 -25.20 -7.28
C ALA A 60 5.16 -25.68 -6.06
N GLY A 61 5.66 -25.45 -4.83
CA GLY A 61 4.94 -25.76 -3.59
C GLY A 61 3.66 -24.93 -3.36
N VAL A 62 3.63 -23.65 -3.74
CA VAL A 62 2.41 -22.82 -3.69
C VAL A 62 1.41 -23.26 -4.76
N ARG A 63 1.89 -23.74 -5.91
CA ARG A 63 1.04 -24.28 -6.98
C ARG A 63 0.39 -25.60 -6.56
N MET A 64 1.15 -26.47 -5.89
CA MET A 64 0.66 -27.74 -5.37
C MET A 64 -0.31 -27.54 -4.21
N ARG A 65 -0.03 -26.59 -3.30
CA ARG A 65 -1.00 -26.15 -2.28
C ARG A 65 -2.27 -25.58 -2.90
N ALA A 66 -2.17 -24.73 -3.93
CA ALA A 66 -3.34 -24.17 -4.61
C ALA A 66 -4.19 -25.26 -5.27
N TRP A 67 -3.55 -26.28 -5.86
CA TRP A 67 -4.23 -27.44 -6.42
C TRP A 67 -4.92 -28.27 -5.33
N LEU A 68 -4.24 -28.55 -4.22
CA LEU A 68 -4.82 -29.26 -3.07
C LEU A 68 -5.99 -28.49 -2.46
N THR A 69 -5.86 -27.19 -2.24
CA THR A 69 -6.95 -26.35 -1.75
C THR A 69 -8.10 -26.27 -2.76
N GLY A 70 -7.81 -26.26 -4.06
CA GLY A 70 -8.82 -26.28 -5.11
C GLY A 70 -9.59 -27.61 -5.14
N PHE A 71 -8.90 -28.73 -4.94
CA PHE A 71 -9.50 -30.06 -4.84
C PHE A 71 -10.35 -30.20 -3.57
N LEU A 72 -9.83 -29.76 -2.42
CA LEU A 72 -10.59 -29.70 -1.17
C LEU A 72 -11.82 -28.79 -1.29
N ALA A 73 -11.68 -27.62 -1.92
CA ALA A 73 -12.79 -26.71 -2.19
C ALA A 73 -13.82 -27.34 -3.13
N TRP A 74 -13.41 -28.11 -4.14
CA TRP A 74 -14.34 -28.85 -5.00
C TRP A 74 -15.08 -29.95 -4.23
N LEU A 75 -14.38 -30.66 -3.33
CA LEU A 75 -14.97 -31.70 -2.48
C LEU A 75 -15.96 -31.14 -1.45
N THR A 76 -15.69 -29.93 -0.95
CA THR A 76 -16.50 -29.24 0.07
C THR A 76 -17.53 -28.28 -0.54
N ALA A 77 -17.44 -27.97 -1.84
CA ALA A 77 -18.38 -27.10 -2.55
C ALA A 77 -19.87 -27.46 -2.37
N PRO A 78 -20.28 -28.74 -2.33
CA PRO A 78 -21.68 -29.10 -2.07
C PRO A 78 -22.14 -28.71 -0.65
N LEU A 79 -21.26 -28.82 0.33
CA LEU A 79 -21.53 -28.45 1.73
C LEU A 79 -21.49 -26.93 1.91
N ASP A 80 -20.53 -26.25 1.26
CA ASP A 80 -20.44 -24.80 1.24
C ASP A 80 -21.66 -24.16 0.57
N PHE A 81 -22.21 -24.78 -0.48
CA PHE A 81 -23.44 -24.32 -1.12
C PHE A 81 -24.64 -24.36 -0.18
N LEU A 82 -24.78 -25.42 0.63
CA LEU A 82 -25.82 -25.48 1.67
C LEU A 82 -25.60 -24.41 2.76
N GLY A 83 -24.35 -24.22 3.20
CA GLY A 83 -24.01 -23.19 4.18
C GLY A 83 -24.28 -21.77 3.67
N ASP A 84 -23.93 -21.47 2.42
CA ASP A 84 -24.14 -20.17 1.80
C ASP A 84 -25.62 -19.90 1.50
N LEU A 85 -26.43 -20.91 1.17
CA LEU A 85 -27.88 -20.76 0.99
C LEU A 85 -28.58 -20.41 2.32
N LEU A 86 -28.14 -21.04 3.42
CA LEU A 86 -28.71 -20.87 4.76
C LEU A 86 -28.27 -19.54 5.42
N LEU A 87 -27.04 -19.09 5.15
CA LEU A 87 -26.47 -17.85 5.67
C LEU A 87 -26.67 -16.64 4.75
N MET A 88 -27.11 -16.82 3.50
CA MET A 88 -27.36 -15.75 2.52
C MET A 88 -28.21 -14.59 3.06
N PRO A 89 -29.39 -14.83 3.66
CA PRO A 89 -30.24 -13.75 4.16
C PRO A 89 -29.64 -13.04 5.37
N PHE A 90 -28.87 -13.77 6.19
CA PHE A 90 -28.21 -13.21 7.37
C PHE A 90 -26.91 -12.49 7.04
N ARG A 91 -26.22 -12.80 5.95
CA ARG A 91 -24.99 -12.11 5.53
C ARG A 91 -25.24 -10.63 5.22
N GLY A 92 -26.31 -10.33 4.48
CA GLY A 92 -26.70 -8.96 4.19
C GLY A 92 -27.08 -8.19 5.46
N LEU A 93 -27.82 -8.83 6.36
CA LEU A 93 -28.24 -8.27 7.64
C LEU A 93 -27.05 -8.06 8.59
N LEU A 94 -26.13 -9.03 8.71
CA LEU A 94 -24.89 -8.94 9.47
C LEU A 94 -23.97 -7.84 8.93
N TRP A 95 -23.93 -7.67 7.60
CA TRP A 95 -23.19 -6.56 6.98
C TRP A 95 -23.84 -5.20 7.30
N LEU A 96 -25.18 -5.13 7.28
CA LEU A 96 -25.96 -3.96 7.70
C LEU A 96 -25.72 -3.61 9.18
N CYS A 97 -25.66 -4.62 10.06
CA CYS A 97 -25.44 -4.47 11.49
C CYS A 97 -23.96 -4.25 11.90
N ARG A 98 -23.00 -4.34 10.97
CA ARG A 98 -21.61 -3.95 11.27
C ARG A 98 -21.51 -2.44 11.47
N SER A 99 -20.96 -2.03 12.62
CA SER A 99 -20.78 -0.61 12.93
C SER A 99 -20.06 0.13 11.80
N LYS A 100 -20.43 1.40 11.56
CA LYS A 100 -19.77 2.26 10.56
C LYS A 100 -18.26 2.31 10.77
N GLU A 101 -17.82 2.18 12.02
CA GLU A 101 -16.42 2.12 12.43
C GLU A 101 -15.73 0.85 11.95
N LYS A 102 -16.39 -0.32 12.05
CA LYS A 102 -15.90 -1.58 11.49
C LYS A 102 -15.81 -1.53 9.96
N ARG A 103 -16.77 -0.89 9.29
CA ARG A 103 -16.71 -0.67 7.84
C ARG A 103 -15.59 0.29 7.43
N ARG A 104 -15.36 1.36 8.20
CA ARG A 104 -14.22 2.28 8.00
C ARG A 104 -12.89 1.58 8.26
N ARG A 105 -12.81 0.72 9.28
CA ARG A 105 -11.65 -0.15 9.56
C ARG A 105 -11.41 -1.20 8.48
N GLU A 106 -12.38 -1.51 7.63
CA GLU A 106 -12.19 -2.42 6.48
C GLU A 106 -11.83 -1.69 5.18
N LYS A 107 -12.25 -0.44 5.04
CA LYS A 107 -11.76 0.42 3.96
C LYS A 107 -10.30 0.77 4.27
N ARG A 108 -9.45 0.76 3.25
CA ARG A 108 -8.03 1.13 3.34
C ARG A 108 -7.72 2.45 2.62
N LEU A 109 -8.78 3.07 2.12
CA LEU A 109 -8.79 4.34 1.40
C LEU A 109 -10.09 5.05 1.79
N GLY A 110 -9.97 6.22 2.38
CA GLY A 110 -11.04 7.18 2.59
C GLY A 110 -10.91 8.33 1.59
N GLY A 111 -12.02 8.69 0.95
CA GLY A 111 -12.03 9.67 -0.15
C GLY A 111 -12.20 9.03 -1.53
N GLY A 112 -12.21 9.88 -2.56
CA GLY A 112 -12.30 9.45 -3.96
C GLY A 112 -10.93 9.17 -4.58
N TRP A 113 -10.90 8.56 -5.76
CA TRP A 113 -9.66 8.36 -6.52
C TRP A 113 -9.02 9.66 -7.05
N ASP A 114 -9.75 10.77 -6.99
CA ASP A 114 -9.29 12.13 -7.30
C ASP A 114 -8.66 12.85 -6.10
N SER A 115 -8.81 12.30 -4.89
CA SER A 115 -8.22 12.89 -3.67
C SER A 115 -6.72 12.68 -3.59
N ALA A 116 -6.05 13.42 -2.70
CA ALA A 116 -4.62 13.24 -2.44
C ALA A 116 -4.31 11.79 -2.00
N ALA A 117 -5.12 11.22 -1.12
CA ALA A 117 -5.05 9.82 -0.72
C ALA A 117 -5.28 8.85 -1.89
N GLY A 118 -6.23 9.18 -2.78
CA GLY A 118 -6.52 8.41 -3.99
C GLY A 118 -5.31 8.36 -4.93
N GLY A 119 -4.64 9.49 -5.14
CA GLY A 119 -3.40 9.60 -5.90
C GLY A 119 -2.28 8.75 -5.31
N LEU A 120 -2.06 8.82 -3.99
CA LEU A 120 -1.08 7.98 -3.30
C LEU A 120 -1.42 6.49 -3.44
N GLY A 121 -2.69 6.11 -3.24
CA GLY A 121 -3.14 4.72 -3.37
C GLY A 121 -3.01 4.17 -4.80
N ILE A 122 -3.22 5.02 -5.81
CA ILE A 122 -2.95 4.73 -7.22
C ILE A 122 -1.46 4.48 -7.44
N ALA A 123 -0.61 5.40 -6.98
CA ALA A 123 0.82 5.36 -7.23
C ALA A 123 1.50 4.17 -6.54
N VAL A 124 1.05 3.82 -5.33
CA VAL A 124 1.52 2.62 -4.61
C VAL A 124 1.05 1.32 -5.28
N TYR A 125 0.09 1.33 -6.22
CA TYR A 125 -0.44 0.09 -6.81
C TYR A 125 0.56 -0.66 -7.72
N VAL A 126 1.58 0.01 -8.26
CA VAL A 126 2.56 -0.58 -9.19
C VAL A 126 3.42 -1.64 -8.52
N TRP A 127 3.90 -2.61 -9.31
CA TRP A 127 4.86 -3.62 -8.86
C TRP A 127 6.28 -3.09 -9.03
N GLY A 128 7.12 -3.29 -8.01
CA GLY A 128 8.51 -2.83 -8.00
C GLY A 128 8.86 -2.05 -6.74
N ASP A 129 10.09 -1.55 -6.73
CA ASP A 129 10.64 -0.80 -5.61
C ASP A 129 10.08 0.62 -5.59
N ARG A 130 9.48 0.95 -4.44
CA ARG A 130 8.85 2.23 -4.19
C ARG A 130 9.40 2.78 -2.90
N VAL A 131 9.79 4.04 -2.94
CA VAL A 131 10.28 4.75 -1.76
C VAL A 131 9.42 5.98 -1.55
N LEU A 132 8.90 6.11 -0.35
CA LEU A 132 8.23 7.33 0.06
C LEU A 132 9.28 8.27 0.66
N ALA A 133 9.41 9.43 0.07
CA ALA A 133 10.28 10.50 0.51
C ALA A 133 9.46 11.60 1.18
N VAL A 134 9.76 11.86 2.44
CA VAL A 134 9.24 13.00 3.19
C VAL A 134 10.34 14.04 3.19
N GLY A 135 10.16 15.12 2.43
CA GLY A 135 11.00 16.29 2.52
C GLY A 135 10.41 17.37 3.41
N GLU A 136 11.11 18.49 3.53
CA GLU A 136 10.67 19.64 4.32
C GLU A 136 9.41 20.28 3.73
N ARG A 137 9.30 20.34 2.39
CA ARG A 137 8.20 21.03 1.70
C ARG A 137 7.19 20.11 1.06
N ARG A 138 7.56 18.87 0.70
CA ARG A 138 6.65 17.94 0.03
C ARG A 138 6.86 16.50 0.49
N VAL A 139 5.84 15.69 0.28
CA VAL A 139 5.92 14.24 0.37
C VAL A 139 5.78 13.69 -1.04
N SER A 140 6.71 12.84 -1.45
CA SER A 140 6.75 12.26 -2.78
C SER A 140 6.86 10.75 -2.71
N LEU A 141 6.15 10.05 -3.58
CA LEU A 141 6.39 8.63 -3.83
C LEU A 141 7.26 8.52 -5.07
N LEU A 142 8.37 7.80 -4.94
CA LEU A 142 9.32 7.54 -6.01
C LEU A 142 9.22 6.09 -6.45
N TYR A 143 9.23 5.88 -7.77
CA TYR A 143 9.56 4.61 -8.40
C TYR A 143 11.05 4.54 -8.58
N VAL A 144 11.68 3.50 -8.04
CA VAL A 144 13.13 3.36 -8.10
C VAL A 144 13.48 2.14 -8.94
N GLY A 145 14.20 2.38 -10.03
CA GLY A 145 14.81 1.34 -10.86
C GLY A 145 16.27 1.13 -10.49
N GLU A 146 16.97 0.36 -11.33
CA GLU A 146 18.38 0.03 -11.08
C GLU A 146 19.31 1.25 -11.19
N HIS A 147 18.98 2.20 -12.07
CA HIS A 147 19.84 3.35 -12.39
C HIS A 147 19.12 4.70 -12.33
N GLU A 148 17.79 4.70 -12.19
CA GLU A 148 16.97 5.90 -12.32
C GLU A 148 15.82 5.89 -11.30
N ALA A 149 15.32 7.06 -10.94
CA ALA A 149 14.09 7.22 -10.17
C ALA A 149 13.11 8.18 -10.86
N GLU A 150 11.82 7.89 -10.70
CA GLU A 150 10.71 8.66 -11.26
C GLU A 150 9.77 9.05 -10.13
N ILE A 151 9.40 10.33 -10.06
CA ILE A 151 8.37 10.79 -9.13
C ILE A 151 7.01 10.26 -9.62
N ALA A 152 6.45 9.32 -8.87
CA ALA A 152 5.17 8.69 -9.17
C ALA A 152 3.98 9.52 -8.68
N TRP A 153 4.18 10.22 -7.56
CA TRP A 153 3.18 11.06 -6.91
C TRP A 153 3.89 12.05 -6.00
N SER A 154 3.33 13.24 -5.85
CA SER A 154 3.78 14.18 -4.83
C SER A 154 2.62 15.01 -4.31
N ALA A 155 2.72 15.43 -3.06
CA ALA A 155 1.84 16.40 -2.45
C ALA A 155 2.64 17.37 -1.57
N PRO A 156 2.25 18.65 -1.50
CA PRO A 156 2.80 19.60 -0.53
C PRO A 156 2.65 19.08 0.90
N ARG A 157 3.64 19.34 1.76
CA ARG A 157 3.65 18.87 3.15
C ARG A 157 2.48 19.45 3.94
N GLU A 158 2.02 20.64 3.56
CA GLU A 158 0.87 21.35 4.13
C GLU A 158 -0.44 20.62 3.85
N GLN A 159 -0.54 19.80 2.80
CA GLN A 159 -1.74 19.00 2.52
C GLN A 159 -1.82 17.75 3.39
N LEU A 160 -0.73 17.36 4.05
CA LEU A 160 -0.71 16.19 4.93
C LEU A 160 -1.12 16.60 6.36
N ALA A 161 -2.21 16.02 6.85
CA ALA A 161 -2.70 16.20 8.21
C ALA A 161 -1.86 15.40 9.23
N GLY A 162 -1.36 14.23 8.82
CA GLY A 162 -0.43 13.43 9.61
C GLY A 162 -0.43 11.98 9.20
N VAL A 163 0.33 11.18 9.93
CA VAL A 163 0.49 9.74 9.74
C VAL A 163 0.25 9.05 11.07
N GLU A 164 -0.60 8.04 11.06
CA GLU A 164 -0.86 7.19 12.22
C GLU A 164 -0.42 5.75 11.94
N LEU A 165 -0.01 5.05 12.99
CA LEU A 165 0.10 3.60 12.94
C LEU A 165 -1.29 2.98 12.86
N ALA A 166 -1.52 2.14 11.86
CA ALA A 166 -2.76 1.40 11.73
C ALA A 166 -2.80 0.23 12.74
N VAL A 167 -3.27 0.51 13.96
CA VAL A 167 -3.30 -0.43 15.11
C VAL A 167 -4.08 -1.73 14.83
N TRP A 168 -4.95 -1.72 13.82
CA TRP A 168 -5.74 -2.89 13.43
C TRP A 168 -4.95 -3.93 12.60
N ASP A 169 -3.73 -3.63 12.15
CA ASP A 169 -2.87 -4.55 11.39
C ASP A 169 -1.71 -5.06 12.23
N THR A 170 -1.22 -6.25 11.87
CA THR A 170 -0.01 -6.80 12.49
C THR A 170 1.20 -5.99 12.03
N HIS A 171 1.87 -5.34 12.97
CA HIS A 171 3.13 -4.66 12.74
C HIS A 171 4.25 -5.39 13.47
N ASN A 172 5.46 -5.28 12.96
CA ASN A 172 6.68 -5.74 13.62
C ASN A 172 7.79 -4.71 13.41
N GLU A 173 9.00 -5.00 13.89
CA GLU A 173 10.13 -4.08 13.76
C GLU A 173 10.53 -3.80 12.31
N GLN A 174 10.14 -4.66 11.36
CA GLN A 174 10.53 -4.57 9.95
C GLN A 174 9.39 -4.13 9.03
N GLN A 175 8.14 -4.05 9.50
CA GLN A 175 7.03 -3.56 8.68
C GLN A 175 5.88 -3.06 9.55
N ALA A 176 5.22 -2.01 9.08
CA ALA A 176 4.00 -1.50 9.69
C ALA A 176 3.09 -0.91 8.62
N THR A 177 1.79 -1.05 8.83
CA THR A 177 0.82 -0.33 8.02
C THR A 177 0.63 1.06 8.62
N LEU A 178 0.91 2.08 7.82
CA LEU A 178 0.79 3.48 8.18
C LEU A 178 -0.41 4.06 7.45
N ARG A 179 -1.30 4.74 8.16
CA ARG A 179 -2.40 5.50 7.56
C ARG A 179 -1.97 6.95 7.40
N TRP A 180 -1.98 7.39 6.16
CA TRP A 180 -1.66 8.75 5.75
C TRP A 180 -2.94 9.55 5.67
N HIS A 181 -3.07 10.59 6.48
CA HIS A 181 -4.22 11.49 6.51
C HIS A 181 -3.90 12.80 5.82
N PHE A 182 -4.86 13.29 5.03
CA PHE A 182 -4.75 14.52 4.28
C PHE A 182 -5.77 15.55 4.78
N ARG A 183 -5.47 16.84 4.59
CA ARG A 183 -6.32 17.96 5.03
C ARG A 183 -7.67 18.01 4.32
N ASP A 184 -7.79 17.39 3.14
CA ASP A 184 -9.07 17.21 2.44
C ASP A 184 -9.99 16.16 3.10
N GLY A 185 -9.55 15.58 4.23
CA GLY A 185 -10.26 14.52 4.96
C GLY A 185 -10.11 13.13 4.34
N SER A 186 -9.34 13.03 3.25
CA SER A 186 -8.99 11.75 2.63
C SER A 186 -7.86 11.06 3.40
N TRP A 187 -7.80 9.73 3.30
CA TRP A 187 -6.73 8.96 3.92
C TRP A 187 -6.43 7.67 3.16
N CYS A 188 -5.18 7.19 3.21
CA CYS A 188 -4.75 5.96 2.55
C CYS A 188 -3.82 5.15 3.46
N ASP A 189 -4.03 3.84 3.50
CA ASP A 189 -3.17 2.91 4.23
C ASP A 189 -2.04 2.40 3.31
N VAL A 190 -0.79 2.60 3.73
CA VAL A 190 0.43 2.21 3.00
C VAL A 190 1.30 1.35 3.92
N MET A 191 1.84 0.25 3.41
CA MET A 191 2.72 -0.62 4.20
C MET A 191 4.16 -0.12 4.09
N ALA A 192 4.73 0.35 5.19
CA ALA A 192 6.14 0.73 5.31
C ALA A 192 7.00 -0.49 5.62
N GLN A 193 8.18 -0.59 5.01
CA GLN A 193 9.16 -1.68 5.20
C GLN A 193 10.52 -1.19 5.70
N GLY A 194 11.10 -1.91 6.66
CA GLY A 194 12.34 -1.56 7.35
C GLY A 194 12.08 -0.83 8.66
N ALA A 195 13.09 -0.78 9.52
CA ALA A 195 12.97 -0.27 10.90
C ALA A 195 12.70 1.26 11.01
N GLY A 196 12.76 1.99 9.89
CA GLY A 196 12.56 3.44 9.85
C GLY A 196 11.11 3.90 10.04
N TRP A 197 10.13 2.99 9.97
CA TRP A 197 8.72 3.39 9.96
C TRP A 197 8.27 4.10 11.25
N LYS A 198 8.88 3.78 12.40
CA LYS A 198 8.55 4.40 13.69
C LYS A 198 8.86 5.89 13.71
N SER A 199 10.06 6.27 13.25
CA SER A 199 10.46 7.67 13.20
C SER A 199 9.63 8.49 12.21
N LEU A 200 9.04 7.85 11.20
CA LEU A 200 8.09 8.51 10.30
C LEU A 200 6.80 8.92 11.05
N VAL A 201 6.25 8.03 11.87
CA VAL A 201 5.04 8.32 12.66
C VAL A 201 5.33 9.41 13.69
N ASP A 202 6.48 9.34 14.37
CA ASP A 202 6.89 10.32 15.37
C ASP A 202 7.18 11.71 14.75
N ALA A 203 7.70 11.74 13.53
CA ALA A 203 7.98 12.99 12.82
C ALA A 203 6.72 13.67 12.28
N LEU A 204 5.69 12.90 11.91
CA LEU A 204 4.48 13.40 11.27
C LEU A 204 3.20 12.96 12.01
N PRO A 205 3.05 13.20 13.33
CA PRO A 205 1.88 12.73 14.05
C PRO A 205 0.60 13.43 13.54
N VAL A 206 -0.52 12.72 13.57
CA VAL A 206 -1.84 13.31 13.35
C VAL A 206 -2.11 14.31 14.47
N ARG A 207 -2.35 15.58 14.12
CA ARG A 207 -2.74 16.64 15.05
C ARG A 207 -4.25 16.78 15.13
#